data_AF-A0A914XKE8-F1
#
_entry.id   AF-A0A914XKE8-F1
#
_cell.length_a   1.000
_cell.length_b   1.000
_cell.length_c   1.000
_cell.angle_alpha   90.00
_cell.angle_beta   90.00
_cell.angle_gamma   90.00
#
_symmetry.space_group_name_H-M   'P 1'
#
loop_
_entity.id
_entity.type
_entity.pdbx_description
1 polymer ?
#
loop_
_entity_poly.entity_id
_entity_poly.type
_entity_poly.pdbx_seq_one_letter_code
_entity_poly.pdbx_strand_id
1 'polypeptide(L)'
;MELSFAGVVLAVLATVASAQQPINITGCTVPCNLGTTAADVLIFIDASNGMGQANLDMVKSALIQWQTPWSVGPSGASDQLRVAIIDYAVYATAHGLLVENHNDHAELVNLINDVKFRGYDNRNIYYGLLEGVGNLNANAGMRPGVPKIGMIFSAAAFTDGSATSSQTIFKSYTDAGFVFFGLGVGLNANIQELATLIGQPNNVFHTISAEQLQYVVGWLLNKGCNPSSSGSTVTWPSFTTTPSFMTTTTLKPFRHCQDYCTRGDSTSGVKPILINGVIVNVYCNGCWTTIQSRAVGGKVNFNVSFEQYRQVLGTATSPPTDFYLGNDNIYALTSQFDMQLWVQPEDCDAGITNSLYSYFKIGSLSEKFKLNTSYAIGDAGDAFNVNSFGYSDQGRPFSTSATYDPTGGLPTKNCPSLLYGGWWFGNCKDNLNGKWYQVSPPYCETTVPDGIRWIRPGNYTLMRSKMFVCPSDCPQPF
;
A
#
# COMPACT_ATOMS: atom_id res chain seq x y z
N MET A 1 19.84 -11.34 49.11
CA MET A 1 20.70 -10.48 48.28
C MET A 1 19.86 -10.13 47.06
N GLU A 2 18.96 -9.17 47.23
CA GLU A 2 18.06 -8.71 46.17
C GLU A 2 18.78 -7.60 45.40
N LEU A 3 18.94 -7.80 44.09
CA LEU A 3 19.21 -6.72 43.15
C LEU A 3 17.85 -6.21 42.67
N SER A 4 17.60 -4.91 42.86
CA SER A 4 16.32 -4.28 42.57
C SER A 4 16.00 -4.25 41.07
N PHE A 5 14.72 -4.32 40.76
CA PHE A 5 14.13 -4.29 39.41
C PHE A 5 14.60 -3.11 38.55
N ALA A 6 15.11 -2.03 39.16
CA ALA A 6 15.67 -0.88 38.45
C ALA A 6 16.97 -1.20 37.69
N GLY A 7 17.78 -2.16 38.18
CA GLY A 7 19.03 -2.55 37.53
C GLY A 7 18.83 -3.39 36.26
N VAL A 8 17.79 -4.23 36.24
CA VAL A 8 17.42 -5.04 35.06
C VAL A 8 16.75 -4.16 34.00
N VAL A 9 15.95 -3.18 34.41
CA VAL A 9 15.31 -2.22 33.48
C VAL A 9 16.35 -1.31 32.81
N LEU A 10 17.41 -0.88 33.51
CA LEU A 10 18.49 -0.10 32.88
C LEU A 10 19.35 -0.92 31.90
N ALA A 11 19.55 -2.22 32.16
CA ALA A 11 20.28 -3.11 31.26
C ALA A 11 19.45 -3.53 30.03
N VAL A 12 18.13 -3.67 30.17
CA VAL A 12 17.21 -3.95 29.04
C VAL A 12 16.97 -2.68 28.21
N LEU A 13 16.92 -1.49 28.83
CA LEU A 13 16.89 -0.21 28.10
C LEU A 13 18.18 0.07 27.31
N ALA A 14 19.31 -0.55 27.67
CA ALA A 14 20.55 -0.48 26.91
C ALA A 14 20.65 -1.49 25.75
N THR A 15 19.72 -2.46 25.64
CA THR A 15 19.72 -3.48 24.56
C THR A 15 18.53 -3.44 23.61
N VAL A 16 17.54 -2.55 23.81
CA VAL A 16 16.54 -2.20 22.78
C VAL A 16 16.83 -0.88 22.06
N ALA A 17 18.03 -0.33 22.25
CA ALA A 17 18.51 0.86 21.56
C ALA A 17 18.99 0.62 20.11
N SER A 18 18.74 -0.54 19.50
CA SER A 18 19.11 -0.80 18.10
C SER A 18 18.10 -1.66 17.34
N ALA A 19 16.97 -1.08 16.93
CA ALA A 19 16.31 -1.44 15.68
C ALA A 19 15.22 -0.42 15.33
N GLN A 20 15.51 0.37 14.27
CA GLN A 20 14.62 1.25 13.51
C GLN A 20 14.10 2.52 14.20
N GLN A 21 14.93 3.57 14.11
CA GLN A 21 14.52 4.96 14.19
C GLN A 21 13.54 5.34 13.05
N PRO A 22 12.56 6.22 13.30
CA PRO A 22 11.74 6.83 12.26
C PRO A 22 12.59 7.77 11.40
N ILE A 23 12.44 7.72 10.07
CA ILE A 23 12.98 8.76 9.19
C ILE A 23 12.03 9.98 9.30
N ASN A 24 12.39 10.93 10.16
CA ASN A 24 11.85 12.29 10.13
C ASN A 24 12.35 12.99 8.85
N ILE A 25 11.45 13.62 8.09
CA ILE A 25 11.82 14.55 7.01
C ILE A 25 11.42 15.98 7.38
N THR A 26 11.64 16.36 8.64
CA THR A 26 11.94 17.74 9.03
C THR A 26 13.38 17.75 9.48
N GLY A 27 14.24 18.45 8.73
CA GLY A 27 15.69 18.37 8.90
C GLY A 27 16.30 17.12 8.26
N CYS A 28 15.99 16.81 7.00
CA CYS A 28 16.84 15.91 6.22
C CYS A 28 18.17 16.65 5.96
N THR A 29 19.03 16.72 6.96
CA THR A 29 20.46 16.89 6.75
C THR A 29 20.97 15.58 6.18
N VAL A 30 20.72 15.38 4.90
CA VAL A 30 21.66 14.61 4.12
C VAL A 30 22.94 15.45 4.15
N PRO A 31 24.10 14.94 4.58
CA PRO A 31 25.37 15.67 4.50
C PRO A 31 25.77 15.75 3.01
N CYS A 32 24.96 16.42 2.21
CA CYS A 32 25.18 16.71 0.82
C CYS A 32 24.51 18.04 0.52
N ASN A 33 25.31 18.98 0.06
CA ASN A 33 24.79 20.17 -0.57
C ASN A 33 24.45 19.80 -2.02
N LEU A 34 23.18 19.53 -2.31
CA LEU A 34 22.71 19.18 -3.67
C LEU A 34 22.95 20.31 -4.67
N GLY A 35 23.08 21.56 -4.19
CA GLY A 35 23.53 22.70 -4.98
C GLY A 35 25.01 22.64 -5.40
N THR A 36 25.77 21.70 -4.85
CA THR A 36 27.19 21.45 -5.19
C THR A 36 27.49 19.96 -5.37
N THR A 37 26.47 19.11 -5.55
CA THR A 37 26.62 17.66 -5.72
C THR A 37 26.44 17.31 -7.19
N ALA A 38 27.43 16.63 -7.76
CA ALA A 38 27.33 16.10 -9.10
C ALA A 38 26.72 14.70 -9.13
N ALA A 39 25.84 14.48 -10.11
CA ALA A 39 25.34 13.16 -10.49
C ALA A 39 25.07 13.15 -12.00
N ASP A 40 25.24 11.99 -12.63
CA ASP A 40 24.80 11.76 -14.01
C ASP A 40 23.59 10.81 -13.97
N VAL A 41 22.46 11.25 -14.49
CA VAL A 41 21.17 10.59 -14.34
C VAL A 41 20.56 10.25 -15.69
N LEU A 42 20.18 8.99 -15.87
CA LEU A 42 19.41 8.54 -17.02
C LEU A 42 17.99 8.21 -16.58
N ILE A 43 17.01 8.80 -17.25
CA ILE A 43 15.60 8.64 -16.93
C ILE A 43 14.90 8.00 -18.11
N PHE A 44 14.34 6.80 -17.91
CA PHE A 44 13.54 6.06 -18.88
C PHE A 44 12.07 6.20 -18.51
N ILE A 45 11.25 6.72 -19.42
CA ILE A 45 9.82 6.97 -19.18
C ILE A 45 8.97 6.18 -20.16
N ASP A 46 8.09 5.33 -19.64
CA ASP A 46 7.06 4.66 -20.45
C ASP A 46 6.08 5.71 -21.02
N ALA A 47 6.00 5.79 -22.35
CA ALA A 47 5.13 6.70 -23.09
C ALA A 47 3.94 5.98 -23.76
N SER A 48 3.71 4.72 -23.41
CA SER A 48 2.65 3.86 -23.99
C SER A 48 1.28 4.10 -23.36
N ASN A 49 0.26 3.42 -23.92
CA ASN A 49 -1.08 3.30 -23.32
C ASN A 49 -1.09 2.72 -21.90
N GLY A 50 -0.10 1.91 -21.52
CA GLY A 50 0.02 1.40 -20.15
C GLY A 50 0.29 2.50 -19.14
N MET A 51 1.10 3.50 -19.51
CA MET A 51 1.27 4.73 -18.73
C MET A 51 -0.03 5.53 -18.73
N GLY A 52 -0.56 5.86 -19.91
CA GLY A 52 -1.70 6.77 -20.03
C GLY A 52 -1.31 8.21 -19.71
N GLN A 53 -2.08 9.17 -20.25
CA GLN A 53 -1.75 10.60 -20.14
C GLN A 53 -1.67 11.08 -18.68
N ALA A 54 -2.62 10.68 -17.83
CA ALA A 54 -2.68 11.14 -16.44
C ALA A 54 -1.45 10.72 -15.61
N ASN A 55 -1.01 9.46 -15.73
CA ASN A 55 0.19 9.00 -15.02
C ASN A 55 1.46 9.64 -15.60
N LEU A 56 1.51 9.88 -16.93
CA LEU A 56 2.63 10.56 -17.56
C LEU A 56 2.76 12.00 -17.02
N ASP A 57 1.65 12.74 -16.92
CA ASP A 57 1.63 14.09 -16.36
C ASP A 57 2.08 14.11 -14.89
N MET A 58 1.74 13.06 -14.13
CA MET A 58 2.23 12.88 -12.76
C MET A 58 3.75 12.65 -12.72
N VAL A 59 4.27 11.77 -13.58
CA VAL A 59 5.72 11.52 -13.68
C VAL A 59 6.48 12.80 -14.01
N LYS A 60 6.00 13.56 -15.00
CA LYS A 60 6.58 14.84 -15.39
C LYS A 60 6.60 15.83 -14.22
N SER A 61 5.49 15.93 -13.48
CA SER A 61 5.39 16.81 -12.32
C SER A 61 6.39 16.46 -11.22
N ALA A 62 6.59 15.17 -10.91
CA ALA A 62 7.57 14.78 -9.90
C ALA A 62 9.01 14.96 -10.35
N LEU A 63 9.32 14.79 -11.63
CA LEU A 63 10.66 15.06 -12.16
C LEU A 63 11.00 16.55 -12.07
N ILE A 64 10.03 17.43 -12.36
CA ILE A 64 10.17 18.88 -12.20
C ILE A 64 10.44 19.24 -10.73
N GLN A 65 9.75 18.62 -9.78
CA GLN A 65 10.00 18.84 -8.36
C GLN A 65 11.34 18.24 -7.89
N TRP A 66 11.69 17.04 -8.36
CA TRP A 66 12.91 16.34 -7.99
C TRP A 66 14.18 17.08 -8.44
N GLN A 67 14.17 17.74 -9.59
CA GLN A 67 15.33 18.48 -10.10
C GLN A 67 15.53 19.86 -9.45
N THR A 68 14.47 20.46 -8.92
CA THR A 68 14.50 21.76 -8.22
C THR A 68 15.65 21.91 -7.21
N PRO A 69 15.91 20.93 -6.32
CA PRO A 69 16.98 21.05 -5.33
C PRO A 69 18.42 20.96 -5.85
N TRP A 70 18.63 20.54 -7.09
CA TRP A 70 19.96 20.31 -7.64
C TRP A 70 20.52 21.56 -8.30
N SER A 71 21.84 21.72 -8.33
CA SER A 71 22.46 22.63 -9.30
C SER A 71 22.53 21.92 -10.66
N VAL A 72 21.69 22.32 -11.60
CA VAL A 72 21.68 21.79 -12.97
C VAL A 72 22.62 22.63 -13.83
N GLY A 73 23.45 21.98 -14.67
CA GLY A 73 24.16 22.76 -15.68
C GLY A 73 25.15 22.06 -16.60
N PRO A 74 25.79 22.84 -17.49
CA PRO A 74 26.39 22.38 -18.74
C PRO A 74 27.66 21.54 -18.56
N SER A 75 28.12 21.00 -19.69
CA SER A 75 29.44 20.38 -19.80
C SER A 75 30.55 21.34 -19.35
N GLY A 76 31.32 20.93 -18.33
CA GLY A 76 32.50 21.65 -17.83
C GLY A 76 32.46 21.92 -16.32
N ALA A 77 31.28 22.01 -15.71
CA ALA A 77 31.16 22.09 -14.26
C ALA A 77 31.26 20.70 -13.63
N SER A 78 32.19 20.52 -12.69
CA SER A 78 32.40 19.25 -11.99
C SER A 78 31.30 18.94 -10.99
N ASP A 79 30.52 19.94 -10.55
CA ASP A 79 29.70 19.89 -9.34
C ASP A 79 28.17 19.99 -9.62
N GLN A 80 27.75 19.75 -10.86
CA GLN A 80 26.35 19.90 -11.29
C GLN A 80 25.65 18.58 -11.62
N LEU A 81 24.32 18.55 -11.59
CA LEU A 81 23.45 17.48 -12.07
C LEU A 81 23.42 17.49 -13.61
N ARG A 82 23.62 16.32 -14.21
CA ARG A 82 23.41 16.05 -15.64
C ARG A 82 22.32 15.02 -15.82
N VAL A 83 21.39 15.25 -16.73
CA VAL A 83 20.21 14.40 -16.93
C VAL A 83 19.99 14.15 -18.41
N ALA A 84 19.85 12.89 -18.80
CA ALA A 84 19.29 12.55 -20.11
C ALA A 84 17.97 11.78 -19.91
N ILE A 85 16.97 12.15 -20.72
CA ILE A 85 15.63 11.56 -20.67
C ILE A 85 15.42 10.78 -21.96
N ILE A 86 15.02 9.51 -21.81
CA ILE A 86 14.66 8.61 -22.88
C ILE A 86 13.22 8.18 -22.64
N ASP A 87 12.35 8.38 -23.61
CA ASP A 87 10.99 7.86 -23.54
C ASP A 87 10.88 6.59 -24.39
N TYR A 88 10.13 5.57 -23.95
CA TYR A 88 10.03 4.28 -24.64
C TYR A 88 8.58 3.80 -24.78
N ALA A 89 8.30 3.16 -25.91
CA ALA A 89 7.02 2.52 -26.24
C ALA A 89 7.29 1.42 -27.31
N VAL A 90 6.82 1.61 -28.54
CA VAL A 90 7.16 0.73 -29.68
C VAL A 90 8.58 1.00 -30.24
N TYR A 91 9.07 2.22 -30.08
CA TYR A 91 10.47 2.65 -30.27
C TYR A 91 10.86 3.60 -29.13
N ALA A 92 12.11 4.05 -29.06
CA ALA A 92 12.56 5.04 -28.08
C ALA A 92 12.88 6.38 -28.72
N THR A 93 12.78 7.47 -27.95
CA THR A 93 13.28 8.80 -28.33
C THR A 93 14.19 9.30 -27.21
N ALA A 94 15.40 9.73 -27.57
CA ALA A 94 16.23 10.51 -26.66
C ALA A 94 15.86 12.00 -26.75
N HIS A 95 15.59 12.62 -25.61
CA HIS A 95 15.36 14.06 -25.50
C HIS A 95 16.65 14.83 -25.18
N GLY A 96 17.82 14.26 -25.51
CA GLY A 96 19.14 14.83 -25.26
C GLY A 96 20.15 13.81 -24.75
N LEU A 97 21.41 14.21 -24.70
CA LEU A 97 22.50 13.48 -24.05
C LEU A 97 22.82 14.10 -22.69
N LEU A 98 23.58 13.44 -21.82
CA LEU A 98 24.06 14.00 -20.52
C LEU A 98 24.89 15.28 -20.67
N VAL A 99 25.33 15.64 -21.87
CA VAL A 99 26.11 16.84 -22.17
C VAL A 99 25.30 17.95 -22.84
N GLU A 100 24.08 17.65 -23.31
CA GLU A 100 23.29 18.53 -24.18
C GLU A 100 21.90 18.85 -23.57
N ASN A 101 21.43 20.09 -23.75
CA ASN A 101 20.04 20.52 -23.53
C ASN A 101 19.50 20.50 -22.08
N HIS A 102 20.37 20.61 -21.07
CA HIS A 102 19.96 20.80 -19.68
C HIS A 102 21.02 21.64 -18.93
N ASN A 103 21.33 22.80 -19.50
CA ASN A 103 22.32 23.74 -18.98
C ASN A 103 21.80 24.52 -17.76
N ASP A 104 20.50 24.45 -17.49
CA ASP A 104 19.85 25.02 -16.32
C ASP A 104 18.53 24.32 -16.01
N HIS A 105 17.89 24.69 -14.90
CA HIS A 105 16.61 24.17 -14.48
C HIS A 105 15.51 24.33 -15.53
N ALA A 106 15.49 25.44 -16.28
CA ALA A 106 14.43 25.75 -17.23
C ALA A 106 14.51 24.86 -18.47
N GLU A 107 15.71 24.63 -19.00
CA GLU A 107 15.95 23.67 -20.07
C GLU A 107 15.55 22.24 -19.65
N LEU A 108 15.92 21.81 -18.43
CA LEU A 108 15.52 20.50 -17.93
C LEU A 108 13.99 20.38 -17.75
N VAL A 109 13.30 21.44 -17.29
CA VAL A 109 11.83 21.46 -17.28
C VAL A 109 11.26 21.33 -18.69
N ASN A 110 11.85 22.00 -19.69
CA ASN A 110 11.40 21.92 -21.07
C ASN A 110 11.57 20.50 -21.63
N LEU A 111 12.70 19.84 -21.36
CA LEU A 111 12.91 18.44 -21.75
C LEU A 111 11.88 17.50 -21.12
N ILE A 112 11.62 17.64 -19.81
CA ILE A 112 10.59 16.86 -19.11
C ILE A 112 9.23 17.09 -19.77
N ASN A 113 8.92 18.35 -20.12
CA ASN A 113 7.67 18.72 -20.76
C ASN A 113 7.53 18.23 -22.21
N ASP A 114 8.64 18.04 -22.93
CA ASP A 114 8.65 17.54 -24.31
C ASP A 114 8.37 16.03 -24.40
N VAL A 115 8.47 15.29 -23.28
CA VAL A 115 8.02 13.89 -23.23
C VAL A 115 6.52 13.83 -23.50
N LYS A 116 6.16 13.15 -24.60
CA LYS A 116 4.79 13.03 -25.09
C LYS A 116 4.25 11.63 -24.86
N PHE A 117 2.97 11.57 -24.50
CA PHE A 117 2.22 10.33 -24.57
C PHE A 117 2.09 9.89 -26.03
N ARG A 118 2.48 8.66 -26.36
CA ARG A 118 2.57 8.16 -27.74
C ARG A 118 1.46 7.21 -28.13
N GLY A 119 0.60 6.78 -27.20
CA GLY A 119 -0.63 6.06 -27.52
C GLY A 119 -0.47 4.65 -28.09
N TYR A 120 0.74 4.07 -28.05
CA TYR A 120 1.01 2.71 -28.50
C TYR A 120 0.77 1.70 -27.37
N ASP A 121 0.30 0.49 -27.69
CA ASP A 121 0.17 -0.59 -26.69
C ASP A 121 1.51 -1.26 -26.36
N ASN A 122 2.47 -1.23 -27.29
CA ASN A 122 3.80 -1.78 -27.08
C ASN A 122 4.58 -0.95 -26.06
N ARG A 123 5.18 -1.67 -25.10
CA ARG A 123 5.98 -1.17 -23.97
C ARG A 123 7.32 -1.87 -23.97
N ASN A 124 8.16 -1.52 -24.94
CA ASN A 124 9.40 -2.23 -25.16
C ASN A 124 10.57 -1.47 -24.51
N ILE A 125 10.89 -1.86 -23.26
CA ILE A 125 12.00 -1.27 -22.51
C ILE A 125 13.37 -1.55 -23.16
N TYR A 126 13.51 -2.64 -23.95
CA TYR A 126 14.72 -2.92 -24.70
C TYR A 126 15.13 -1.74 -25.59
N TYR A 127 14.17 -1.10 -26.29
CA TYR A 127 14.50 0.06 -27.14
C TYR A 127 14.90 1.28 -26.31
N GLY A 128 14.28 1.49 -25.15
CA GLY A 128 14.69 2.54 -24.23
C GLY A 128 16.14 2.34 -23.77
N LEU A 129 16.46 1.14 -23.30
CA LEU A 129 17.80 0.75 -22.89
C LEU A 129 18.80 0.77 -24.06
N LEU A 130 18.41 0.38 -25.26
CA LEU A 130 19.29 0.43 -26.42
C LEU A 130 19.66 1.88 -26.77
N GLU A 131 18.67 2.77 -26.77
CA GLU A 131 18.87 4.20 -27.04
C GLU A 131 19.76 4.86 -25.98
N GLY A 132 19.54 4.52 -24.70
CA GLY A 132 20.31 5.08 -23.61
C GLY A 132 21.78 4.65 -23.57
N VAL A 133 22.19 3.58 -24.26
CA VAL A 133 23.61 3.15 -24.34
C VAL A 133 24.49 4.26 -24.92
N GLY A 134 23.94 5.12 -25.78
CA GLY A 134 24.64 6.29 -26.31
C GLY A 134 25.17 7.25 -25.24
N ASN A 135 24.64 7.20 -24.02
CA ASN A 135 25.08 8.02 -22.88
C ASN A 135 26.18 7.38 -22.03
N LEU A 136 26.58 6.13 -22.27
CA LEU A 136 27.56 5.40 -21.45
C LEU A 136 29.01 5.71 -21.80
N ASN A 137 29.30 6.95 -22.20
CA ASN A 137 30.64 7.38 -22.57
C ASN A 137 30.88 8.86 -22.26
N ALA A 138 32.15 9.24 -22.16
CA ALA A 138 32.54 10.60 -21.79
C ALA A 138 32.13 11.66 -22.82
N ASN A 139 32.09 11.31 -24.11
CA ASN A 139 31.68 12.24 -25.17
C ASN A 139 30.21 12.63 -25.07
N ALA A 140 29.37 11.73 -24.55
CA ALA A 140 27.98 12.00 -24.26
C ALA A 140 27.74 12.72 -22.93
N GLY A 141 28.80 13.01 -22.16
CA GLY A 141 28.72 13.78 -20.91
C GLY A 141 28.92 12.98 -19.63
N MET A 142 29.10 11.66 -19.71
CA MET A 142 29.29 10.81 -18.54
C MET A 142 30.66 11.05 -17.88
N ARG A 143 30.65 11.52 -16.62
CA ARG A 143 31.86 11.94 -15.89
C ARG A 143 32.50 10.80 -15.08
N PRO A 144 33.82 10.57 -15.18
CA PRO A 144 34.50 9.62 -14.30
C PRO A 144 34.34 9.98 -12.81
N GLY A 145 34.11 8.99 -11.95
CA GLY A 145 34.03 9.19 -10.49
C GLY A 145 32.77 9.90 -9.98
N VAL A 146 31.87 10.36 -10.87
CA VAL A 146 30.59 10.96 -10.52
C VAL A 146 29.50 9.88 -10.42
N PRO A 147 28.65 9.87 -9.37
CA PRO A 147 27.55 8.93 -9.22
C PRO A 147 26.70 8.78 -10.47
N LYS A 148 26.35 7.53 -10.81
CA LYS A 148 25.54 7.15 -11.97
C LYS A 148 24.19 6.61 -11.50
N ILE A 149 23.11 7.27 -11.89
CA ILE A 149 21.76 6.92 -11.45
C ILE A 149 20.88 6.62 -12.65
N GLY A 150 20.19 5.50 -12.62
CA GLY A 150 19.17 5.14 -13.60
C GLY A 150 17.79 5.15 -12.97
N MET A 151 16.78 5.69 -13.66
CA MET A 151 15.38 5.67 -13.22
C MET A 151 14.53 5.09 -14.34
N ILE A 152 13.69 4.10 -14.05
CA ILE A 152 12.77 3.50 -15.03
C ILE A 152 11.35 3.67 -14.52
N PHE A 153 10.55 4.49 -15.20
CA PHE A 153 9.12 4.66 -14.95
C PHE A 153 8.32 3.74 -15.86
N SER A 154 7.59 2.78 -15.29
CA SER A 154 6.77 1.83 -16.04
C SER A 154 5.41 1.66 -15.38
N ALA A 155 4.33 1.58 -16.15
CA ALA A 155 2.97 1.51 -15.59
C ALA A 155 2.22 0.20 -15.87
N ALA A 156 2.85 -0.70 -16.62
CA ALA A 156 2.33 -2.03 -16.93
C ALA A 156 3.48 -2.99 -17.25
N ALA A 157 3.14 -4.24 -17.53
CA ALA A 157 4.14 -5.25 -17.93
C ALA A 157 4.81 -4.90 -19.26
N PHE A 158 6.11 -5.16 -19.42
CA PHE A 158 6.82 -4.94 -20.68
C PHE A 158 6.31 -5.90 -21.75
N THR A 159 6.36 -5.46 -23.01
CA THR A 159 5.89 -6.26 -24.16
C THR A 159 7.03 -6.81 -25.01
N ASP A 160 8.27 -6.74 -24.51
CA ASP A 160 9.49 -7.06 -25.25
C ASP A 160 9.76 -8.57 -25.38
N GLY A 161 8.90 -9.43 -24.80
CA GLY A 161 8.80 -10.86 -25.08
C GLY A 161 10.02 -11.71 -24.69
N SER A 162 11.15 -11.09 -24.36
CA SER A 162 12.36 -11.74 -23.86
C SER A 162 13.02 -10.86 -22.81
N ALA A 163 12.75 -11.14 -21.53
CA ALA A 163 13.45 -10.52 -20.41
C ALA A 163 14.98 -10.59 -20.58
N THR A 164 15.47 -11.64 -21.26
CA THR A 164 16.88 -11.88 -21.55
C THR A 164 17.55 -10.79 -22.40
N SER A 165 16.88 -10.24 -23.41
CA SER A 165 17.49 -9.21 -24.30
C SER A 165 17.64 -7.88 -23.56
N SER A 166 16.60 -7.47 -22.83
CA SER A 166 16.63 -6.28 -21.98
C SER A 166 17.63 -6.40 -20.85
N GLN A 167 17.72 -7.56 -20.19
CA GLN A 167 18.74 -7.82 -19.16
C GLN A 167 20.17 -7.77 -19.72
N THR A 168 20.38 -8.25 -20.96
CA THR A 168 21.70 -8.23 -21.61
C THR A 168 22.17 -6.79 -21.83
N ILE A 169 21.32 -5.92 -22.38
CA ILE A 169 21.67 -4.50 -22.55
C ILE A 169 21.77 -3.81 -21.19
N PHE A 170 20.88 -4.13 -20.25
CA PHE A 170 20.91 -3.56 -18.90
C PHE A 170 22.26 -3.79 -18.21
N LYS A 171 22.90 -4.94 -18.48
CA LYS A 171 24.25 -5.23 -17.97
C LYS A 171 25.27 -4.15 -18.33
N SER A 172 25.21 -3.58 -19.54
CA SER A 172 26.11 -2.49 -19.97
C SER A 172 26.04 -1.28 -19.03
N TYR A 173 24.87 -0.98 -18.49
CA TYR A 173 24.70 0.09 -17.52
C TYR A 173 25.30 -0.25 -16.16
N THR A 174 25.08 -1.48 -15.68
CA THR A 174 25.67 -1.95 -14.42
C THR A 174 27.21 -1.98 -14.51
N ASP A 175 27.75 -2.37 -15.67
CA ASP A 175 29.20 -2.36 -15.94
C ASP A 175 29.76 -0.93 -16.00
N ALA A 176 28.95 0.04 -16.47
CA ALA A 176 29.27 1.46 -16.42
C ALA A 176 29.08 2.10 -15.03
N GLY A 177 28.67 1.31 -14.02
CA GLY A 177 28.54 1.73 -12.63
C GLY A 177 27.21 2.37 -12.25
N PHE A 178 26.16 2.22 -13.06
CA PHE A 178 24.82 2.73 -12.74
C PHE A 178 24.15 1.95 -11.61
N VAL A 179 23.52 2.70 -10.70
CA VAL A 179 22.53 2.18 -9.76
C VAL A 179 21.14 2.54 -10.28
N PHE A 180 20.31 1.54 -10.53
CA PHE A 180 18.99 1.72 -11.11
C PHE A 180 17.86 1.65 -10.09
N PHE A 181 16.82 2.41 -10.38
CA PHE A 181 15.57 2.48 -9.64
C PHE A 181 14.39 2.18 -10.56
N GLY A 182 13.56 1.23 -10.13
CA GLY A 182 12.31 0.90 -10.80
C GLY A 182 11.15 1.65 -10.17
N LEU A 183 10.38 2.37 -10.96
CA LEU A 183 9.24 3.17 -10.52
C LEU A 183 7.99 2.69 -11.24
N GLY A 184 7.24 1.82 -10.57
CA GLY A 184 5.97 1.31 -11.05
C GLY A 184 4.85 2.32 -10.82
N VAL A 185 4.25 2.86 -11.88
CA VAL A 185 3.24 3.93 -11.82
C VAL A 185 1.84 3.41 -12.14
N GLY A 186 0.85 3.68 -11.31
CA GLY A 186 -0.53 3.25 -11.51
C GLY A 186 -0.82 1.80 -11.11
N LEU A 187 -2.09 1.42 -11.14
CA LEU A 187 -2.60 0.15 -10.60
C LEU A 187 -2.11 -1.09 -11.36
N ASN A 188 -1.72 -0.92 -12.63
CA ASN A 188 -1.34 -2.03 -13.50
C ASN A 188 0.17 -2.28 -13.54
N ALA A 189 0.96 -1.52 -12.79
CA ALA A 189 2.41 -1.60 -12.82
C ALA A 189 2.91 -3.00 -12.39
N ASN A 190 3.75 -3.61 -13.25
CA ASN A 190 4.33 -4.92 -12.97
C ASN A 190 5.64 -4.78 -12.18
N ILE A 191 5.52 -4.62 -10.86
CA ILE A 191 6.65 -4.40 -9.94
C ILE A 191 7.63 -5.57 -9.95
N GLN A 192 7.12 -6.81 -10.10
CA GLN A 192 7.96 -8.01 -10.10
C GLN A 192 8.85 -8.08 -11.35
N GLU A 193 8.29 -7.76 -12.51
CA GLU A 193 9.05 -7.68 -13.76
C GLU A 193 10.08 -6.55 -13.72
N LEU A 194 9.70 -5.39 -13.17
CA LEU A 194 10.61 -4.28 -13.01
C LEU A 194 11.78 -4.61 -12.05
N ALA A 195 11.50 -5.33 -10.96
CA ALA A 195 12.51 -5.85 -10.04
C ALA A 195 13.44 -6.88 -10.70
N THR A 196 12.88 -7.70 -11.58
CA THR A 196 13.63 -8.72 -12.33
C THR A 196 14.54 -8.09 -13.38
N LEU A 197 14.11 -6.99 -14.01
CA LEU A 197 14.93 -6.23 -14.95
C LEU A 197 16.13 -5.58 -14.24
N ILE A 198 15.88 -4.86 -13.13
CA ILE A 198 16.95 -4.11 -12.46
C ILE A 198 17.84 -4.97 -11.55
N GLY A 199 17.42 -6.21 -11.23
CA GLY A 199 18.18 -7.13 -10.38
C GLY A 199 18.31 -6.70 -8.91
N GLN A 200 17.63 -5.63 -8.51
CA GLN A 200 17.67 -5.04 -7.16
C GLN A 200 16.25 -4.75 -6.67
N PRO A 201 15.53 -5.74 -6.11
CA PRO A 201 14.13 -5.56 -5.70
C PRO A 201 13.91 -4.44 -4.67
N ASN A 202 14.91 -4.17 -3.82
CA ASN A 202 14.87 -3.09 -2.82
C ASN A 202 14.93 -1.67 -3.44
N ASN A 203 15.20 -1.59 -4.73
CA ASN A 203 15.25 -0.36 -5.52
C ASN A 203 14.02 -0.20 -6.41
N VAL A 204 12.96 -0.99 -6.20
CA VAL A 204 11.68 -0.85 -6.91
C VAL A 204 10.62 -0.26 -6.00
N PHE A 205 9.88 0.69 -6.54
CA PHE A 205 8.82 1.43 -5.86
C PHE A 205 7.54 1.34 -6.66
N HIS A 206 6.40 1.32 -5.95
CA HIS A 206 5.07 1.37 -6.56
C HIS A 206 4.36 2.64 -6.10
N THR A 207 3.75 3.34 -7.04
CA THR A 207 3.02 4.57 -6.82
C THR A 207 1.76 4.57 -7.67
N ILE A 208 0.60 4.70 -7.04
CA ILE A 208 -0.71 4.69 -7.70
C ILE A 208 -1.34 6.09 -7.72
N SER A 209 -0.66 7.10 -7.16
CA SER A 209 -1.14 8.50 -7.11
C SER A 209 -0.01 9.53 -7.18
N ALA A 210 -0.35 10.77 -7.59
CA ALA A 210 0.60 11.88 -7.68
C ALA A 210 1.28 12.20 -6.34
N GLU A 211 0.54 12.03 -5.25
CA GLU A 211 0.97 12.27 -3.86
C GLU A 211 1.98 11.22 -3.37
N GLN A 212 2.02 10.04 -3.98
CA GLN A 212 3.01 9.03 -3.61
C GLN A 212 4.37 9.26 -4.28
N LEU A 213 4.39 9.99 -5.40
CA LEU A 213 5.59 10.30 -6.15
C LEU A 213 6.53 11.25 -5.37
N GLN A 214 6.02 12.04 -4.43
CA GLN A 214 6.84 12.90 -3.55
C GLN A 214 7.71 12.09 -2.55
N TYR A 215 7.32 10.86 -2.20
CA TYR A 215 8.15 9.98 -1.35
C TYR A 215 9.31 9.37 -2.12
N VAL A 216 9.09 9.13 -3.42
CA VAL A 216 10.17 8.79 -4.35
C VAL A 216 11.19 9.94 -4.40
N VAL A 217 10.74 11.20 -4.45
CA VAL A 217 11.64 12.37 -4.41
C VAL A 217 12.53 12.37 -3.16
N GLY A 218 11.95 12.29 -1.96
CA GLY A 218 12.73 12.29 -0.71
C GLY A 218 13.73 11.12 -0.62
N TRP A 219 13.38 9.97 -1.18
CA TRP A 219 14.23 8.79 -1.21
C TRP A 219 15.35 8.87 -2.27
N LEU A 220 15.03 9.36 -3.47
CA LEU A 220 15.99 9.60 -4.55
C LEU A 220 17.08 10.59 -4.10
N LEU A 221 16.71 11.60 -3.31
CA LEU A 221 17.64 12.56 -2.73
C LEU A 221 18.55 11.91 -1.67
N ASN A 222 18.01 11.05 -0.81
CA ASN A 222 18.79 10.37 0.24
C ASN A 222 19.83 9.37 -0.32
N LYS A 223 19.56 8.78 -1.49
CA LYS A 223 20.46 7.81 -2.14
C LYS A 223 21.38 8.41 -3.20
N GLY A 224 21.00 9.53 -3.80
CA GLY A 224 21.89 10.32 -4.66
C GLY A 224 23.05 10.97 -3.91
N CYS A 225 23.01 10.96 -2.58
CA CYS A 225 24.03 11.51 -1.71
C CYS A 225 24.91 10.42 -1.08
N ASN A 226 26.22 10.53 -1.28
CA ASN A 226 27.22 9.69 -0.63
C ASN A 226 27.66 10.35 0.70
N PRO A 227 27.54 9.71 1.88
CA PRO A 227 27.80 10.35 3.18
C PRO A 227 29.26 10.68 3.50
N SER A 228 30.15 10.68 2.51
CA SER A 228 31.61 10.67 2.72
C SER A 228 32.25 12.06 2.84
N SER A 229 31.52 13.16 2.68
CA SER A 229 32.08 14.51 2.77
C SER A 229 31.26 15.41 3.69
N SER A 230 31.91 15.84 4.77
CA SER A 230 31.41 16.83 5.72
C SER A 230 31.15 18.18 5.04
N GLY A 231 29.92 18.70 5.12
CA GLY A 231 29.63 20.09 4.73
C GLY A 231 28.16 20.48 4.72
N SER A 232 27.80 21.32 5.70
CA SER A 232 26.69 22.31 5.81
C SER A 232 25.26 21.99 5.33
N THR A 233 24.32 22.29 6.24
CA THR A 233 22.85 22.34 6.09
C THR A 233 22.38 23.31 5.01
N VAL A 234 21.57 22.81 4.05
CA VAL A 234 20.78 23.63 3.11
C VAL A 234 19.34 23.73 3.61
N THR A 235 18.78 24.94 3.60
CA THR A 235 17.36 25.24 3.91
C THR A 235 16.63 25.72 2.66
N TRP A 236 15.46 25.14 2.38
CA TRP A 236 14.64 25.36 1.18
C TRP A 236 13.74 26.62 1.26
N PRO A 237 13.34 27.25 0.13
CA PRO A 237 12.45 28.40 0.13
C PRO A 237 10.98 28.01 0.37
N SER A 238 10.25 28.89 1.04
CA SER A 238 8.83 28.73 1.39
C SER A 238 7.90 29.12 0.23
N PHE A 239 6.92 28.28 -0.10
CA PHE A 239 5.83 28.65 -1.01
C PHE A 239 4.76 29.44 -0.26
N THR A 240 4.63 30.72 -0.59
CA THR A 240 3.63 31.66 -0.04
C THR A 240 2.38 31.68 -0.90
N THR A 241 1.31 31.03 -0.44
CA THR A 241 -0.07 31.55 -0.51
C THR A 241 -0.92 30.82 0.54
N THR A 242 -1.12 31.50 1.66
CA THR A 242 -1.94 31.09 2.82
C THR A 242 -3.44 31.21 2.49
N PRO A 243 -4.33 30.48 3.20
CA PRO A 243 -4.85 31.08 4.43
C PRO A 243 -4.81 30.17 5.67
N SER A 244 -4.39 30.82 6.76
CA SER A 244 -4.54 30.49 8.20
C SER A 244 -4.00 29.18 8.77
N PHE A 245 -2.81 29.32 9.40
CA PHE A 245 -2.23 28.65 10.58
C PHE A 245 -2.95 27.44 11.22
N MET A 246 -2.24 26.30 11.26
CA MET A 246 -1.86 25.61 12.51
C MET A 246 -0.60 24.73 12.28
N THR A 247 0.20 24.56 13.33
CA THR A 247 1.56 23.96 13.39
C THR A 247 1.64 22.52 12.84
N THR A 248 2.52 22.26 11.86
CA THR A 248 2.70 20.94 11.22
C THR A 248 3.54 19.99 12.06
N THR A 249 2.86 19.03 12.69
CA THR A 249 3.41 17.75 13.12
C THR A 249 3.72 16.89 11.90
N THR A 250 4.82 16.14 11.90
CA THR A 250 5.14 15.12 10.88
C THR A 250 4.01 14.09 10.84
N LEU A 251 3.11 14.22 9.87
CA LEU A 251 1.94 13.36 9.74
C LEU A 251 2.40 11.97 9.28
N LYS A 252 2.45 11.00 10.22
CA LYS A 252 2.65 9.57 9.92
C LYS A 252 1.68 9.15 8.79
N PRO A 253 1.94 8.10 7.99
CA PRO A 253 0.87 7.57 7.14
C PRO A 253 -0.34 7.14 7.99
N PHE A 254 -1.55 7.31 7.47
CA PHE A 254 -2.75 6.82 8.13
C PHE A 254 -2.82 5.31 7.93
N ARG A 255 -2.57 4.52 8.98
CA ARG A 255 -2.50 3.05 8.90
C ARG A 255 -3.86 2.42 9.16
N HIS A 256 -4.74 3.17 9.80
CA HIS A 256 -6.12 2.82 10.14
C HIS A 256 -6.91 4.13 10.39
N CYS A 257 -8.23 4.05 10.44
CA CYS A 257 -9.11 5.21 10.62
C CYS A 257 -8.85 6.00 11.92
N GLN A 258 -8.35 5.36 12.98
CA GLN A 258 -7.96 6.06 14.22
C GLN A 258 -6.83 7.09 14.00
N ASP A 259 -5.93 6.86 13.03
CA ASP A 259 -4.90 7.85 12.74
C ASP A 259 -5.55 9.17 12.25
N TYR A 260 -6.70 9.12 11.55
CA TYR A 260 -7.47 10.32 11.18
C TYR A 260 -8.01 11.05 12.40
N CYS A 261 -8.60 10.31 13.35
CA CYS A 261 -9.10 10.90 14.59
C CYS A 261 -8.00 11.55 15.42
N THR A 262 -6.82 10.93 15.54
CA THR A 262 -5.70 11.53 16.28
C THR A 262 -5.20 12.85 15.68
N ARG A 263 -5.58 13.14 14.43
CA ARG A 263 -5.27 14.39 13.72
C ARG A 263 -6.47 15.32 13.57
N GLY A 264 -7.53 15.07 14.35
CA GLY A 264 -8.71 15.92 14.39
C GLY A 264 -9.74 15.65 13.31
N ASP A 265 -9.59 14.59 12.51
CA ASP A 265 -10.58 14.20 11.50
C ASP A 265 -11.32 12.93 11.92
N SER A 266 -12.40 13.11 12.67
CA SER A 266 -13.34 12.05 13.06
C SER A 266 -14.53 11.92 12.10
N THR A 267 -14.46 12.48 10.89
CA THR A 267 -15.57 12.38 9.93
C THR A 267 -15.69 10.97 9.37
N SER A 268 -16.92 10.46 9.29
CA SER A 268 -17.19 9.18 8.63
C SER A 268 -17.16 9.34 7.11
N GLY A 269 -16.57 8.39 6.40
CA GLY A 269 -16.43 8.44 4.95
C GLY A 269 -15.37 7.48 4.42
N VAL A 270 -15.24 7.41 3.09
CA VAL A 270 -14.17 6.61 2.47
C VAL A 270 -12.85 7.36 2.61
N LYS A 271 -11.84 6.71 3.19
CA LYS A 271 -10.51 7.26 3.37
C LYS A 271 -9.44 6.24 2.96
N PRO A 272 -8.30 6.69 2.40
CA PRO A 272 -7.17 5.82 2.10
C PRO A 272 -6.39 5.49 3.38
N ILE A 273 -6.11 4.22 3.62
CA ILE A 273 -5.17 3.80 4.67
C ILE A 273 -4.01 3.01 4.08
N LEU A 274 -2.86 3.04 4.74
CA LEU A 274 -1.64 2.35 4.32
C LEU A 274 -1.47 1.04 5.09
N ILE A 275 -1.56 -0.10 4.39
CA ILE A 275 -1.37 -1.44 4.94
C ILE A 275 -0.20 -2.09 4.20
N ASN A 276 0.86 -2.47 4.90
CA ASN A 276 2.07 -3.08 4.31
C ASN A 276 2.64 -2.29 3.11
N GLY A 277 2.56 -0.96 3.13
CA GLY A 277 3.04 -0.10 2.04
C GLY A 277 2.07 0.04 0.86
N VAL A 278 0.90 -0.61 0.91
CA VAL A 278 -0.16 -0.51 -0.11
C VAL A 278 -1.30 0.38 0.42
N ILE A 279 -1.75 1.34 -0.40
CA ILE A 279 -2.94 2.12 -0.06
C ILE A 279 -4.18 1.28 -0.34
N VAL A 280 -5.05 1.18 0.66
CA VAL A 280 -6.35 0.53 0.59
C VAL A 280 -7.43 1.53 1.00
N ASN A 281 -8.43 1.73 0.15
CA ASN A 281 -9.58 2.56 0.48
C ASN A 281 -10.53 1.80 1.41
N VAL A 282 -10.85 2.40 2.55
CA VAL A 282 -11.75 1.84 3.56
C VAL A 282 -12.82 2.85 3.92
N TYR A 283 -13.99 2.38 4.35
CA TYR A 283 -14.93 3.27 5.01
C TYR A 283 -14.52 3.44 6.47
N CYS A 284 -14.24 4.67 6.88
CA CYS A 284 -14.09 5.04 8.27
C CYS A 284 -15.46 5.38 8.85
N ASN A 285 -15.86 4.70 9.93
CA ASN A 285 -17.00 5.09 10.75
C ASN A 285 -16.47 5.82 11.99
N GLY A 286 -16.33 7.14 11.88
CA GLY A 286 -15.49 7.92 12.78
C GLY A 286 -14.06 7.37 12.76
N CYS A 287 -13.60 6.88 13.89
CA CYS A 287 -12.26 6.33 14.07
C CYS A 287 -12.13 4.85 13.67
N TRP A 288 -13.25 4.18 13.44
CA TRP A 288 -13.30 2.74 13.22
C TRP A 288 -13.10 2.37 11.75
N THR A 289 -12.20 1.44 11.49
CA THR A 289 -11.84 0.98 10.13
C THR A 289 -12.76 -0.17 9.72
N THR A 290 -13.57 0.00 8.68
CA THR A 290 -14.43 -1.10 8.19
C THR A 290 -13.58 -2.20 7.56
N ILE A 291 -13.69 -3.44 8.07
CA ILE A 291 -13.02 -4.63 7.50
C ILE A 291 -13.99 -5.55 6.75
N GLN A 292 -15.28 -5.46 7.05
CA GLN A 292 -16.34 -6.12 6.32
C GLN A 292 -17.62 -5.31 6.41
N SER A 293 -18.35 -5.19 5.31
CA SER A 293 -19.74 -4.72 5.32
C SER A 293 -20.60 -5.50 4.34
N ARG A 294 -21.84 -5.78 4.76
CA ARG A 294 -22.95 -6.26 3.93
C ARG A 294 -24.06 -5.22 3.93
N ALA A 295 -24.45 -4.78 2.75
CA ALA A 295 -25.48 -3.77 2.54
C ALA A 295 -26.70 -4.36 1.82
N VAL A 296 -27.80 -3.61 1.85
CA VAL A 296 -29.01 -3.97 1.10
C VAL A 296 -28.69 -4.00 -0.40
N GLY A 297 -29.08 -5.09 -1.05
CA GLY A 297 -28.92 -5.33 -2.48
C GLY A 297 -27.82 -6.33 -2.85
N GLY A 298 -26.96 -6.77 -1.91
CA GLY A 298 -26.04 -7.90 -2.11
C GLY A 298 -25.16 -7.79 -3.35
N LYS A 299 -24.42 -6.68 -3.50
CA LYS A 299 -23.72 -6.32 -4.74
C LYS A 299 -22.44 -7.11 -5.02
N VAL A 300 -21.86 -7.75 -4.00
CA VAL A 300 -20.60 -8.49 -4.14
C VAL A 300 -20.83 -9.96 -3.84
N ASN A 301 -20.22 -10.84 -4.63
CA ASN A 301 -20.22 -12.26 -4.34
C ASN A 301 -19.22 -12.56 -3.20
N PHE A 302 -19.73 -13.03 -2.07
CA PHE A 302 -18.91 -13.50 -0.95
C PHE A 302 -18.63 -15.02 -1.04
N ASN A 303 -19.31 -15.77 -1.91
CA ASN A 303 -19.01 -17.17 -2.11
C ASN A 303 -17.86 -17.35 -3.10
N VAL A 304 -16.65 -17.05 -2.61
CA VAL A 304 -15.40 -17.02 -3.39
C VAL A 304 -14.33 -17.94 -2.80
N SER A 305 -13.24 -18.15 -3.54
CA SER A 305 -12.13 -19.02 -3.11
C SER A 305 -11.37 -18.44 -1.91
N PHE A 306 -10.54 -19.28 -1.27
CA PHE A 306 -9.71 -18.84 -0.15
C PHE A 306 -8.70 -17.77 -0.60
N GLU A 307 -8.14 -17.92 -1.80
CA GLU A 307 -7.21 -16.98 -2.42
C GLU A 307 -7.88 -15.64 -2.72
N GLN A 308 -9.14 -15.66 -3.17
CA GLN A 308 -9.91 -14.43 -3.40
C GLN A 308 -10.20 -13.71 -2.07
N TYR A 309 -10.50 -14.44 -1.00
CA TYR A 309 -10.67 -13.88 0.34
C TYR A 309 -9.41 -13.26 0.94
N ARG A 310 -8.22 -13.52 0.39
CA ARG A 310 -6.99 -12.85 0.82
C ARG A 310 -6.92 -11.40 0.33
N GLN A 311 -7.59 -11.10 -0.78
CA GLN A 311 -7.62 -9.79 -1.43
C GLN A 311 -8.90 -9.02 -1.06
N VAL A 312 -8.94 -7.74 -1.41
CA VAL A 312 -10.13 -6.90 -1.23
C VAL A 312 -11.27 -7.42 -2.12
N LEU A 313 -12.46 -7.55 -1.56
CA LEU A 313 -13.71 -7.83 -2.29
C LEU A 313 -14.61 -6.60 -2.24
N GLY A 314 -15.16 -6.20 -3.38
CA GLY A 314 -15.98 -5.00 -3.48
C GLY A 314 -15.17 -3.71 -3.41
N THR A 315 -15.88 -2.60 -3.17
CA THR A 315 -15.29 -1.26 -3.13
C THR A 315 -15.83 -0.51 -1.93
N ALA A 316 -14.96 0.15 -1.16
CA ALA A 316 -15.40 1.05 -0.11
C ALA A 316 -16.17 2.24 -0.72
N THR A 317 -17.40 2.45 -0.29
CA THR A 317 -18.28 3.54 -0.76
C THR A 317 -18.84 4.33 0.42
N SER A 318 -19.33 5.53 0.15
CA SER A 318 -20.15 6.31 1.08
C SER A 318 -21.51 6.59 0.42
N PRO A 319 -22.63 6.02 0.90
CA PRO A 319 -22.73 5.12 2.05
C PRO A 319 -22.07 3.74 1.82
N PRO A 320 -21.72 2.98 2.88
CA PRO A 320 -21.10 1.67 2.75
C PRO A 320 -21.96 0.69 1.95
N THR A 321 -21.34 0.01 1.00
CA THR A 321 -21.92 -1.12 0.27
C THR A 321 -21.22 -2.42 0.67
N ASP A 322 -21.40 -3.50 -0.08
CA ASP A 322 -20.73 -4.76 0.17
C ASP A 322 -19.20 -4.62 0.00
N PHE A 323 -18.46 -4.99 1.04
CA PHE A 323 -17.00 -4.87 1.08
C PHE A 323 -16.38 -5.90 2.01
N TYR A 324 -15.21 -6.41 1.65
CA TYR A 324 -14.35 -7.22 2.51
C TYR A 324 -12.91 -6.79 2.30
N LEU A 325 -12.20 -6.46 3.38
CA LEU A 325 -10.85 -5.90 3.30
C LEU A 325 -9.80 -6.90 2.78
N GLY A 326 -10.07 -8.19 2.90
CA GLY A 326 -9.15 -9.27 2.55
C GLY A 326 -8.30 -9.70 3.73
N ASN A 327 -8.12 -11.02 3.87
CA ASN A 327 -7.44 -11.62 5.01
C ASN A 327 -5.97 -11.19 5.12
N ASP A 328 -5.25 -10.95 4.00
CA ASP A 328 -3.86 -10.48 4.05
C ASP A 328 -3.79 -9.09 4.72
N ASN A 329 -4.76 -8.22 4.43
CA ASN A 329 -4.85 -6.87 4.98
C ASN A 329 -5.33 -6.87 6.44
N ILE A 330 -6.33 -7.71 6.78
CA ILE A 330 -6.80 -7.85 8.16
C ILE A 330 -5.68 -8.43 9.05
N TYR A 331 -4.90 -9.38 8.55
CA TYR A 331 -3.73 -9.92 9.26
C TYR A 331 -2.67 -8.84 9.47
N ALA A 332 -2.38 -8.06 8.45
CA ALA A 332 -1.42 -6.97 8.54
C ALA A 332 -1.81 -5.94 9.61
N LEU A 333 -3.08 -5.54 9.67
CA LEU A 333 -3.60 -4.64 10.70
C LEU A 333 -3.48 -5.24 12.10
N THR A 334 -3.98 -6.46 12.28
CA THR A 334 -4.07 -7.11 13.61
C THR A 334 -2.75 -7.72 14.11
N SER A 335 -1.73 -7.82 13.26
CA SER A 335 -0.38 -8.22 13.64
C SER A 335 0.50 -7.06 14.06
N GLN A 336 0.22 -5.85 13.56
CA GLN A 336 0.98 -4.63 13.86
C GLN A 336 0.41 -3.85 15.04
N PHE A 337 -0.89 -3.98 15.30
CA PHE A 337 -1.60 -3.23 16.33
C PHE A 337 -2.46 -4.15 17.18
N ASP A 338 -2.59 -3.82 18.46
CA ASP A 338 -3.57 -4.42 19.34
C ASP A 338 -4.95 -3.85 18.99
N MET A 339 -5.65 -4.56 18.10
CA MET A 339 -6.93 -4.15 17.55
C MET A 339 -8.09 -4.67 18.40
N GLN A 340 -9.08 -3.80 18.60
CA GLN A 340 -10.44 -4.14 19.01
C GLN A 340 -11.28 -4.44 17.76
N LEU A 341 -12.36 -5.20 17.93
CA LEU A 341 -13.35 -5.47 16.88
C LEU A 341 -14.74 -5.07 17.34
N TRP A 342 -15.40 -4.24 16.53
CA TRP A 342 -16.82 -3.91 16.69
C TRP A 342 -17.63 -4.56 15.57
N VAL A 343 -18.60 -5.39 15.94
CA VAL A 343 -19.54 -6.02 15.04
C VAL A 343 -20.91 -5.39 15.22
N GLN A 344 -21.51 -4.97 14.12
CA GLN A 344 -22.82 -4.32 14.06
C GLN A 344 -23.75 -5.09 13.10
N PRO A 345 -24.46 -6.13 13.58
CA PRO A 345 -25.53 -6.76 12.82
C PRO A 345 -26.81 -5.90 12.88
N GLU A 346 -27.54 -5.88 11.76
CA GLU A 346 -28.87 -5.25 11.66
C GLU A 346 -29.90 -6.30 11.27
N ASP A 347 -30.76 -6.65 12.23
CA ASP A 347 -31.91 -7.52 12.02
C ASP A 347 -33.09 -6.69 11.51
N CYS A 348 -33.98 -7.30 10.72
CA CYS A 348 -35.16 -6.59 10.21
C CYS A 348 -36.26 -6.42 11.26
N ASP A 349 -36.26 -7.22 12.34
CA ASP A 349 -37.24 -7.18 13.42
C ASP A 349 -36.71 -6.49 14.69
N ALA A 350 -35.41 -6.58 14.96
CA ALA A 350 -34.77 -6.07 16.18
C ALA A 350 -33.89 -4.83 15.98
N GLY A 351 -33.69 -4.39 14.74
CA GLY A 351 -32.85 -3.24 14.42
C GLY A 351 -31.35 -3.52 14.57
N ILE A 352 -30.58 -2.46 14.85
CA ILE A 352 -29.12 -2.52 14.97
C ILE A 352 -28.72 -2.92 16.39
N THR A 353 -27.89 -3.95 16.51
CA THR A 353 -27.25 -4.38 17.77
C THR A 353 -25.73 -4.33 17.64
N ASN A 354 -25.00 -4.48 18.75
CA ASN A 354 -23.55 -4.31 18.79
C ASN A 354 -22.85 -5.38 19.64
N SER A 355 -21.72 -5.88 19.13
CA SER A 355 -20.77 -6.71 19.87
C SER A 355 -19.39 -6.08 19.78
N LEU A 356 -18.77 -5.78 20.92
CA LEU A 356 -17.44 -5.23 20.99
C LEU A 356 -16.48 -6.24 21.65
N TYR A 357 -15.42 -6.56 20.94
CA TYR A 357 -14.32 -7.39 21.39
C TYR A 357 -13.13 -6.48 21.68
N SER A 358 -12.66 -6.47 22.92
CA SER A 358 -11.48 -5.70 23.33
C SER A 358 -10.16 -6.15 22.68
N TYR A 359 -10.15 -7.34 22.08
CA TYR A 359 -9.03 -7.89 21.33
C TYR A 359 -9.52 -8.68 20.12
N PHE A 360 -8.90 -8.48 18.97
CA PHE A 360 -9.14 -9.19 17.73
C PHE A 360 -7.85 -9.34 16.92
N LYS A 361 -7.53 -10.59 16.59
CA LYS A 361 -6.41 -10.94 15.74
C LYS A 361 -6.73 -12.15 14.89
N ILE A 362 -6.14 -12.16 13.69
CA ILE A 362 -6.12 -13.35 12.85
C ILE A 362 -4.68 -13.84 12.68
N GLY A 363 -4.50 -15.14 12.48
CA GLY A 363 -3.20 -15.77 12.27
C GLY A 363 -2.62 -15.43 10.90
N SER A 364 -1.38 -15.85 10.68
CA SER A 364 -0.72 -15.72 9.38
C SER A 364 -1.33 -16.65 8.33
N LEU A 365 -0.86 -16.54 7.07
CA LEU A 365 -1.27 -17.44 5.98
C LEU A 365 -0.97 -18.92 6.31
N SER A 366 0.16 -19.23 6.97
CA SER A 366 0.52 -20.60 7.36
C SER A 366 -0.41 -21.16 8.44
N GLU A 367 -1.00 -20.29 9.25
CA GLU A 367 -2.05 -20.62 10.22
C GLU A 367 -3.46 -20.52 9.61
N LYS A 368 -3.56 -20.33 8.29
CA LYS A 368 -4.83 -20.15 7.56
C LYS A 368 -5.71 -19.06 8.18
N PHE A 369 -5.11 -17.94 8.57
CA PHE A 369 -5.82 -16.79 9.16
C PHE A 369 -6.63 -17.12 10.42
N LYS A 370 -6.15 -18.05 11.25
CA LYS A 370 -6.82 -18.51 12.48
C LYS A 370 -7.35 -17.38 13.38
N LEU A 371 -8.62 -17.46 13.80
CA LEU A 371 -9.26 -16.44 14.64
C LEU A 371 -8.74 -16.46 16.09
N ASN A 372 -8.55 -15.27 16.67
CA ASN A 372 -8.29 -15.09 18.10
C ASN A 372 -8.92 -13.77 18.59
N THR A 373 -9.89 -13.86 19.50
CA THR A 373 -10.56 -12.70 20.09
C THR A 373 -10.62 -12.77 21.62
N SER A 374 -10.89 -11.63 22.26
CA SER A 374 -11.39 -11.61 23.65
C SER A 374 -12.85 -12.05 23.70
N TYR A 375 -13.48 -12.06 24.87
CA TYR A 375 -14.95 -12.11 24.95
C TYR A 375 -15.58 -10.79 24.46
N ALA A 376 -16.82 -10.88 23.97
CA ALA A 376 -17.60 -9.73 23.54
C ALA A 376 -18.40 -9.10 24.69
N ILE A 377 -18.60 -7.79 24.62
CA ILE A 377 -19.63 -7.06 25.36
C ILE A 377 -20.61 -6.42 24.38
N GLY A 378 -21.85 -6.19 24.82
CA GLY A 378 -22.90 -5.57 24.00
C GLY A 378 -24.12 -6.47 23.82
N ASP A 379 -25.16 -5.92 23.20
CA ASP A 379 -26.50 -6.51 23.07
C ASP A 379 -26.63 -7.49 21.90
N ALA A 380 -25.68 -7.52 20.96
CA ALA A 380 -25.62 -8.56 19.91
C ALA A 380 -24.96 -9.88 20.38
N GLY A 381 -24.44 -9.94 21.60
CA GLY A 381 -23.82 -11.12 22.23
C GLY A 381 -22.45 -11.53 21.66
N ASP A 382 -21.92 -12.66 22.12
CA ASP A 382 -20.62 -13.22 21.68
C ASP A 382 -20.81 -14.45 20.78
N ALA A 383 -20.58 -14.27 19.47
CA ALA A 383 -20.67 -15.37 18.50
C ALA A 383 -19.37 -16.19 18.42
N PHE A 384 -18.23 -15.62 18.84
CA PHE A 384 -16.93 -16.24 18.64
C PHE A 384 -16.51 -17.15 19.81
N ASN A 385 -16.72 -16.76 21.07
CA ASN A 385 -16.13 -17.40 22.26
C ASN A 385 -17.10 -18.24 23.10
N VAL A 386 -17.83 -19.14 22.46
CA VAL A 386 -18.55 -20.24 23.13
C VAL A 386 -19.96 -19.90 23.65
N ASN A 387 -20.93 -20.74 23.24
CA ASN A 387 -22.25 -20.85 23.85
C ASN A 387 -22.35 -22.11 24.74
N SER A 388 -23.48 -22.31 25.42
CA SER A 388 -23.75 -23.38 26.41
C SER A 388 -23.52 -24.83 25.94
N PHE A 389 -23.25 -25.04 24.65
CA PHE A 389 -23.03 -26.35 24.03
C PHE A 389 -21.56 -26.60 23.63
N GLY A 390 -20.63 -25.71 24.02
CA GLY A 390 -19.19 -25.90 23.78
C GLY A 390 -18.71 -25.55 22.38
N TYR A 391 -19.53 -24.85 21.58
CA TYR A 391 -19.20 -24.48 20.21
C TYR A 391 -18.61 -23.08 20.13
N SER A 392 -17.45 -22.94 19.49
CA SER A 392 -16.71 -21.68 19.40
C SER A 392 -15.91 -21.61 18.11
N ASP A 393 -15.98 -20.45 17.47
CA ASP A 393 -15.15 -20.08 16.31
C ASP A 393 -13.72 -19.69 16.74
N GLN A 394 -13.50 -19.47 18.04
CA GLN A 394 -12.20 -19.15 18.62
C GLN A 394 -11.15 -20.22 18.26
N GLY A 395 -10.00 -19.77 17.76
CA GLY A 395 -8.90 -20.66 17.37
C GLY A 395 -9.14 -21.45 16.08
N ARG A 396 -10.21 -21.16 15.32
CA ARG A 396 -10.51 -21.86 14.06
C ARG A 396 -9.81 -21.19 12.88
N PRO A 397 -9.28 -21.96 11.92
CA PRO A 397 -8.77 -21.41 10.67
C PRO A 397 -9.91 -20.83 9.83
N PHE A 398 -9.60 -19.80 9.04
CA PHE A 398 -10.52 -19.34 8.01
C PHE A 398 -10.65 -20.41 6.94
N SER A 399 -11.87 -20.67 6.46
CA SER A 399 -12.12 -21.71 5.47
C SER A 399 -13.20 -21.32 4.49
N THR A 400 -13.05 -21.80 3.27
CA THR A 400 -14.05 -21.78 2.19
C THR A 400 -14.45 -23.20 1.83
N SER A 401 -15.43 -23.39 0.94
CA SER A 401 -15.97 -24.71 0.59
C SER A 401 -14.88 -25.71 0.15
N ALA A 402 -13.86 -25.23 -0.56
CA ALA A 402 -12.75 -26.02 -1.05
C ALA A 402 -11.62 -26.26 -0.03
N THR A 403 -11.50 -25.43 1.01
CA THR A 403 -10.37 -25.46 1.96
C THR A 403 -10.77 -25.94 3.36
N TYR A 404 -12.06 -26.22 3.56
CA TYR A 404 -12.59 -26.73 4.80
C TYR A 404 -12.00 -28.10 5.15
N ASP A 405 -11.48 -28.20 6.36
CA ASP A 405 -10.87 -29.41 6.89
C ASP A 405 -11.60 -29.88 8.17
N PRO A 406 -12.38 -30.97 8.10
CA PRO A 406 -13.10 -31.50 9.27
C PRO A 406 -12.19 -32.20 10.29
N THR A 407 -10.90 -32.40 9.98
CA THR A 407 -9.96 -33.12 10.85
C THR A 407 -9.40 -32.24 11.97
N GLY A 408 -9.50 -30.90 11.84
CA GLY A 408 -9.10 -29.92 12.86
C GLY A 408 -10.07 -29.78 14.05
N GLY A 409 -11.07 -30.66 14.18
CA GLY A 409 -12.12 -30.65 15.21
C GLY A 409 -13.50 -30.31 14.64
N LEU A 410 -14.50 -30.15 15.53
CA LEU A 410 -15.88 -29.83 15.11
C LEU A 410 -15.96 -28.50 14.35
N PRO A 411 -16.89 -28.36 13.38
CA PRO A 411 -17.91 -29.36 13.01
C PRO A 411 -17.39 -30.43 12.04
N THR A 412 -18.10 -31.56 11.90
CA THR A 412 -17.73 -32.62 10.93
C THR A 412 -18.28 -32.39 9.53
N LYS A 413 -19.16 -31.40 9.38
CA LYS A 413 -19.84 -31.04 8.12
C LYS A 413 -19.19 -29.80 7.52
N ASN A 414 -19.08 -29.75 6.20
CA ASN A 414 -18.51 -28.62 5.46
C ASN A 414 -19.43 -27.38 5.57
N CYS A 415 -19.22 -26.55 6.59
CA CYS A 415 -20.04 -25.36 6.82
C CYS A 415 -20.01 -24.37 5.66
N PRO A 416 -18.84 -24.03 5.06
CA PRO A 416 -18.85 -23.10 3.94
C PRO A 416 -19.72 -23.57 2.76
N SER A 417 -19.77 -24.88 2.48
CA SER A 417 -20.68 -25.43 1.46
C SER A 417 -22.16 -25.32 1.83
N LEU A 418 -22.49 -25.33 3.13
CA LEU A 418 -23.87 -25.24 3.63
C LEU A 418 -24.32 -23.79 3.83
N LEU A 419 -23.42 -22.89 4.21
CA LEU A 419 -23.71 -21.53 4.65
C LEU A 419 -23.24 -20.44 3.68
N TYR A 420 -22.53 -20.82 2.63
CA TYR A 420 -21.92 -19.95 1.62
C TYR A 420 -20.84 -19.03 2.17
N GLY A 421 -19.84 -18.70 1.35
CA GLY A 421 -18.78 -17.78 1.76
C GLY A 421 -17.82 -18.37 2.80
N GLY A 422 -16.76 -17.61 3.05
CA GLY A 422 -15.67 -18.00 3.92
C GLY A 422 -15.84 -17.45 5.33
N TRP A 423 -15.51 -18.25 6.34
CA TRP A 423 -15.59 -17.86 7.75
C TRP A 423 -14.67 -18.71 8.63
N TRP A 424 -14.53 -18.32 9.89
CA TRP A 424 -13.83 -19.07 10.94
C TRP A 424 -14.74 -20.12 11.59
N PHE A 425 -15.26 -21.04 10.78
CA PHE A 425 -16.28 -21.99 11.23
C PHE A 425 -15.79 -22.94 12.33
N GLY A 426 -16.16 -22.66 13.58
CA GLY A 426 -16.11 -23.60 14.69
C GLY A 426 -17.42 -24.32 14.95
N ASN A 427 -18.49 -23.82 14.34
CA ASN A 427 -19.75 -24.50 14.12
C ASN A 427 -20.37 -23.98 12.81
N CYS A 428 -21.47 -24.57 12.34
CA CYS A 428 -22.20 -24.04 11.18
C CYS A 428 -23.39 -23.18 11.60
N LYS A 429 -23.14 -22.12 12.35
CA LYS A 429 -24.18 -21.21 12.86
C LYS A 429 -23.96 -19.79 12.39
N ASP A 430 -22.79 -19.23 12.70
CA ASP A 430 -22.49 -17.82 12.51
C ASP A 430 -21.72 -17.62 11.21
N ASN A 431 -22.12 -16.62 10.43
CA ASN A 431 -21.50 -16.31 9.15
C ASN A 431 -21.99 -14.96 8.62
N LEU A 432 -21.25 -13.88 8.89
CA LEU A 432 -21.58 -12.57 8.31
C LEU A 432 -21.24 -12.49 6.81
N ASN A 433 -20.52 -13.48 6.29
CA ASN A 433 -20.18 -13.60 4.88
C ASN A 433 -21.18 -14.47 4.09
N GLY A 434 -22.29 -14.88 4.70
CA GLY A 434 -23.32 -15.69 4.07
C GLY A 434 -24.01 -15.02 2.89
N LYS A 435 -24.92 -15.73 2.25
CA LYS A 435 -25.64 -15.25 1.07
C LYS A 435 -26.57 -14.10 1.44
N TRP A 436 -26.56 -13.06 0.63
CA TRP A 436 -27.52 -11.97 0.79
C TRP A 436 -28.89 -12.41 0.27
N TYR A 437 -29.93 -12.19 1.06
CA TYR A 437 -31.32 -12.40 0.65
C TYR A 437 -32.09 -11.10 0.75
N GLN A 438 -32.99 -10.90 -0.21
CA GLN A 438 -34.00 -9.87 -0.09
C GLN A 438 -35.05 -10.34 0.92
N VAL A 439 -35.14 -9.63 2.04
CA VAL A 439 -36.14 -9.84 3.10
C VAL A 439 -37.00 -8.58 3.25
N SER A 440 -38.23 -8.75 3.74
CA SER A 440 -39.18 -7.65 3.93
C SER A 440 -39.47 -7.50 5.41
N PRO A 441 -39.00 -6.43 6.07
CA PRO A 441 -39.28 -6.19 7.48
C PRO A 441 -40.78 -6.30 7.82
N PRO A 442 -41.14 -6.90 8.97
CA PRO A 442 -40.26 -7.45 10.00
C PRO A 442 -39.87 -8.93 9.78
N TYR A 443 -40.09 -9.50 8.59
CA TYR A 443 -39.86 -10.93 8.33
C TYR A 443 -38.47 -11.16 7.73
N CYS A 444 -37.60 -11.85 8.48
CA CYS A 444 -36.21 -12.15 8.13
C CYS A 444 -35.98 -13.62 7.77
N GLU A 445 -37.04 -14.42 7.71
CA GLU A 445 -36.95 -15.85 7.47
C GLU A 445 -36.48 -16.16 6.05
N THR A 446 -35.58 -17.12 5.96
CA THR A 446 -35.16 -17.74 4.70
C THR A 446 -35.71 -19.16 4.61
N THR A 447 -35.58 -19.80 3.46
CA THR A 447 -35.96 -21.23 3.32
C THR A 447 -34.83 -22.17 3.74
N VAL A 448 -33.59 -21.67 3.80
CA VAL A 448 -32.36 -22.40 4.10
C VAL A 448 -31.43 -21.55 4.99
N PRO A 449 -30.55 -22.16 5.79
CA PRO A 449 -29.79 -21.45 6.82
C PRO A 449 -28.52 -20.73 6.31
N ASP A 450 -28.41 -20.41 5.01
CA ASP A 450 -27.21 -19.89 4.34
C ASP A 450 -27.16 -18.35 4.22
N GLY A 451 -28.02 -17.65 4.94
CA GLY A 451 -28.07 -16.19 5.00
C GLY A 451 -26.89 -15.54 5.76
N ILE A 452 -26.91 -14.22 5.88
CA ILE A 452 -26.00 -13.45 6.74
C ILE A 452 -26.43 -13.67 8.20
N ARG A 453 -25.58 -14.24 9.05
CA ARG A 453 -25.99 -14.75 10.37
C ARG A 453 -25.04 -14.39 11.51
N TRP A 454 -25.63 -14.10 12.66
CA TRP A 454 -24.99 -13.76 13.94
C TRP A 454 -25.88 -14.17 15.13
N ILE A 455 -25.41 -15.12 15.94
CA ILE A 455 -25.98 -15.73 17.15
C ILE A 455 -27.34 -16.39 17.01
N ARG A 456 -28.26 -15.88 16.21
CA ARG A 456 -29.60 -16.46 16.06
C ARG A 456 -29.49 -17.76 15.24
N PRO A 457 -29.95 -18.91 15.76
CA PRO A 457 -30.01 -20.14 14.98
C PRO A 457 -31.23 -20.13 14.05
N GLY A 458 -31.21 -20.96 13.00
CA GLY A 458 -32.36 -21.20 12.13
C GLY A 458 -32.25 -20.59 10.74
N ASN A 459 -33.37 -20.60 10.01
CA ASN A 459 -33.46 -20.09 8.65
C ASN A 459 -33.81 -18.60 8.69
N TYR A 460 -32.79 -17.76 8.83
CA TYR A 460 -32.95 -16.32 8.80
C TYR A 460 -31.72 -15.66 8.15
N THR A 461 -31.87 -14.39 7.79
CA THR A 461 -30.75 -13.52 7.41
C THR A 461 -30.85 -12.15 8.06
N LEU A 462 -29.70 -11.56 8.34
CA LEU A 462 -29.58 -10.14 8.64
C LEU A 462 -29.80 -9.30 7.37
N MET A 463 -30.31 -8.08 7.52
CA MET A 463 -30.45 -7.12 6.42
C MET A 463 -29.11 -6.48 6.05
N ARG A 464 -28.33 -6.16 7.08
CA ARG A 464 -26.99 -5.56 6.98
C ARG A 464 -26.10 -6.15 8.07
N SER A 465 -24.80 -6.10 7.83
CA SER A 465 -23.81 -6.38 8.87
C SER A 465 -22.56 -5.57 8.63
N LYS A 466 -21.87 -5.14 9.68
CA LYS A 466 -20.57 -4.50 9.56
C LYS A 466 -19.62 -5.03 10.62
N MET A 467 -18.36 -5.14 10.26
CA MET A 467 -17.25 -5.41 11.16
C MET A 467 -16.23 -4.29 11.01
N PHE A 468 -15.86 -3.69 12.13
CA PHE A 468 -14.88 -2.62 12.19
C PHE A 468 -13.74 -2.96 13.15
N VAL A 469 -12.52 -2.53 12.82
CA VAL A 469 -11.38 -2.63 13.73
C VAL A 469 -10.82 -1.26 14.08
N CYS A 470 -10.27 -1.17 15.27
CA CYS A 470 -9.65 0.05 15.77
C CYS A 470 -8.62 -0.32 16.83
N PRO A 471 -7.47 0.39 16.93
CA PRO A 471 -6.56 0.15 18.05
C PRO A 471 -7.22 0.41 19.41
N SER A 472 -6.64 -0.11 20.48
CA SER A 472 -7.21 -0.07 21.84
C SER A 472 -7.48 1.33 22.42
N ASP A 473 -6.98 2.40 21.81
CA ASP A 473 -7.16 3.80 22.23
C ASP A 473 -8.34 4.51 21.53
N CYS A 474 -9.14 3.79 20.76
CA CYS A 474 -10.26 4.38 20.04
C CYS A 474 -11.44 4.78 20.94
N PRO A 475 -12.19 5.84 20.57
CA PRO A 475 -13.48 6.14 21.15
C PRO A 475 -14.39 4.93 21.05
N GLN A 476 -15.00 4.55 22.18
CA GLN A 476 -15.90 3.41 22.23
C GLN A 476 -17.16 3.71 21.41
N PRO A 477 -17.69 2.73 20.65
CA PRO A 477 -18.78 2.97 19.71
C PRO A 477 -20.15 3.13 20.37
N PHE A 478 -20.28 2.83 21.66
CA PHE A 478 -21.51 2.95 22.46
C PHE A 478 -21.20 3.08 23.96
#